data_AF-A0A1S2QHI1-F1
#
_entry.id   AF-A0A1S2QHI1-F1
#
_cell.length_a   1.000
_cell.length_b   1.000
_cell.length_c   1.000
_cell.angle_alpha   90.00
_cell.angle_beta   90.00
_cell.angle_gamma   90.00
#
_symmetry.space_group_name_H-M   'P 1'
#
loop_
_entity.id
_entity.type
_entity.pdbx_description
1 polymer ?
#
loop_
_entity_poly.entity_id
_entity_poly.type
_entity_poly.pdbx_seq_one_letter_code
_entity_poly.pdbx_strand_id
1 'polypeptide(L)'
;MANRHTAFRRSPFPDESLCRDDRGRQLTDLRARLDDCATSYLTNLGHVDAPARDALAETISGIERLVRPGRAPLNGDLLLWLRFANLVAYAATVPLGR
;
A
#
# COMPACT_ATOMS: atom_id res chain seq x y z
N MET A 1 12.36 -7.12 -1.74
CA MET A 1 10.96 -6.72 -1.93
C MET A 1 9.97 -7.86 -1.62
N ALA A 2 10.16 -9.07 -2.15
CA ALA A 2 9.27 -10.21 -1.92
C ALA A 2 8.90 -10.46 -0.44
N ASN A 3 9.89 -10.55 0.47
CA ASN A 3 9.63 -10.75 1.90
C ASN A 3 8.76 -9.64 2.53
N ARG A 4 8.89 -8.40 2.04
CA ARG A 4 8.10 -7.26 2.54
C ARG A 4 6.67 -7.30 2.00
N HIS A 5 6.49 -7.73 0.75
CA HIS A 5 5.17 -7.97 0.18
C HIS A 5 4.42 -9.10 0.90
N THR A 6 5.10 -10.22 1.20
CA THR A 6 4.51 -11.29 2.02
C THR A 6 4.12 -10.81 3.42
N ALA A 7 4.98 -10.01 4.07
CA ALA A 7 4.68 -9.43 5.38
C ALA A 7 3.47 -8.48 5.31
N PHE A 8 3.37 -7.65 4.28
CA PHE A 8 2.21 -6.78 4.03
C PHE A 8 0.92 -7.58 3.84
N ARG A 9 0.94 -8.65 3.04
CA ARG A 9 -0.24 -9.51 2.84
C ARG A 9 -0.75 -10.15 4.13
N ARG A 10 0.15 -10.43 5.08
CA ARG A 10 -0.16 -10.96 6.42
C ARG A 10 -0.53 -9.91 7.45
N SER A 11 -0.41 -8.61 7.12
CA SER A 11 -0.79 -7.52 8.01
C SER A 11 -2.29 -7.62 8.36
N PRO A 12 -2.66 -7.36 9.63
CA PRO A 12 -4.06 -7.22 9.99
C PRO A 12 -4.71 -6.10 9.18
N PHE A 13 -6.03 -6.19 9.03
CA PHE A 13 -6.83 -5.12 8.44
C PHE A 13 -7.14 -4.08 9.53
N PRO A 14 -7.05 -2.77 9.24
CA PRO A 14 -7.43 -1.71 10.16
C PRO A 14 -8.92 -1.82 10.48
N ASP A 15 -9.21 -2.52 11.57
CA ASP A 15 -10.53 -2.70 12.16
C ASP A 15 -11.58 -3.38 11.25
N GLU A 16 -11.83 -4.68 11.50
CA GLU A 16 -12.86 -5.45 10.78
C GLU A 16 -14.27 -4.88 10.94
N SER A 17 -14.53 -4.09 11.99
CA SER A 17 -15.83 -3.45 12.17
C SER A 17 -16.14 -2.43 11.07
N LEU A 18 -15.10 -1.88 10.41
CA LEU A 18 -15.24 -0.95 9.30
C LEU A 18 -15.52 -1.64 7.96
N CYS A 19 -15.27 -2.95 7.81
CA CYS A 19 -15.47 -3.69 6.56
C CYS A 19 -16.90 -3.60 6.01
N ARG A 20 -17.89 -3.25 6.84
CA ARG A 20 -19.30 -3.11 6.42
C ARG A 20 -19.70 -1.69 5.98
N ASP A 21 -18.87 -0.69 6.25
CA ASP A 21 -19.12 0.70 5.85
C ASP A 21 -18.39 1.05 4.55
N ASP A 22 -18.80 2.14 3.89
CA ASP A 22 -18.13 2.67 2.69
C ASP A 22 -16.63 2.92 2.90
N ARG A 23 -16.23 3.18 4.16
CA ARG A 23 -14.82 3.31 4.56
C ARG A 23 -14.06 1.97 4.49
N GLY A 24 -14.68 0.85 4.87
CA GLY A 24 -14.08 -0.47 4.75
C GLY A 24 -13.88 -0.89 3.30
N ARG A 25 -14.82 -0.53 2.42
CA ARG A 25 -14.65 -0.72 0.97
C ARG A 25 -13.47 0.09 0.45
N GLN A 26 -13.40 1.38 0.79
CA GLN A 26 -12.27 2.24 0.39
C GLN A 26 -10.92 1.69 0.88
N LEU A 27 -10.86 1.20 2.13
CA LEU A 27 -9.65 0.57 2.68
C LEU A 27 -9.27 -0.72 1.97
N THR A 28 -10.27 -1.54 1.62
CA THR A 28 -10.06 -2.79 0.87
C THR A 28 -9.51 -2.48 -0.53
N ASP A 29 -10.07 -1.49 -1.21
CA ASP A 29 -9.61 -1.06 -2.54
C ASP A 29 -8.18 -0.52 -2.49
N LEU A 30 -7.85 0.29 -1.48
CA LEU A 30 -6.48 0.79 -1.29
C LEU A 30 -5.49 -0.35 -1.01
N ARG A 31 -5.87 -1.34 -0.19
CA ARG A 31 -5.04 -2.51 0.08
C ARG A 31 -4.81 -3.33 -1.19
N ALA A 32 -5.85 -3.55 -1.99
CA ALA A 32 -5.75 -4.29 -3.25
C ALA A 32 -4.83 -3.57 -4.25
N ARG A 33 -4.99 -2.27 -4.44
CA ARG A 33 -4.12 -1.46 -5.31
C ARG A 33 -2.65 -1.53 -4.88
N LEU A 34 -2.39 -1.53 -3.57
CA LEU A 34 -1.04 -1.65 -3.05
C LEU A 34 -0.43 -3.04 -3.30
N ASP A 35 -1.24 -4.10 -3.18
CA ASP A 35 -0.85 -5.47 -3.51
C ASP A 35 -0.54 -5.63 -5.00
N ASP A 36 -1.36 -5.04 -5.88
CA ASP A 36 -1.18 -5.03 -7.32
C ASP A 36 0.10 -4.29 -7.74
N CYS A 37 0.36 -3.11 -7.14
CA CYS A 37 1.58 -2.35 -7.38
C CYS A 37 2.84 -3.14 -6.98
N ALA A 38 2.81 -3.79 -5.81
CA ALA A 38 3.91 -4.62 -5.35
C ALA A 38 4.10 -5.87 -6.22
N THR A 39 3.01 -6.49 -6.67
CA THR A 39 3.04 -7.64 -7.58
C THR A 39 3.61 -7.24 -8.94
N SER A 40 3.17 -6.11 -9.50
CA SER A 40 3.69 -5.57 -10.76
C SER A 40 5.20 -5.31 -10.66
N TYR A 41 5.67 -4.67 -9.58
CA TYR A 41 7.11 -4.48 -9.32
C TYR A 41 7.86 -5.84 -9.30
N LEU A 42 7.34 -6.86 -8.61
CA LEU A 42 8.01 -8.14 -8.49
C LEU A 42 8.02 -8.92 -9.82
N THR A 43 6.91 -8.93 -10.55
CA THR A 43 6.78 -9.62 -11.84
C THR A 43 7.63 -8.97 -12.92
N ASN A 44 7.71 -7.64 -12.93
CA ASN A 44 8.51 -6.88 -13.90
C ASN A 44 9.97 -6.70 -13.46
N LEU A 45 10.48 -7.56 -12.57
CA LEU A 45 11.86 -7.57 -12.10
C LEU A 45 12.35 -6.19 -11.60
N GLY A 46 11.47 -5.47 -10.90
CA GLY A 46 11.72 -4.14 -10.34
C GLY A 46 11.48 -2.97 -11.28
N HIS A 47 11.01 -3.21 -12.50
CA HIS A 47 10.46 -2.16 -13.34
C HIS A 47 9.00 -1.88 -12.96
N VAL A 48 8.63 -0.60 -12.87
CA VAL A 48 7.25 -0.19 -12.66
C VAL A 48 6.91 0.82 -13.74
N ASP A 49 5.93 0.46 -14.57
CA ASP A 49 5.47 1.31 -15.66
C ASP A 49 4.78 2.57 -15.11
N ALA A 50 4.71 3.62 -15.93
CA ALA A 50 4.10 4.89 -15.53
C ALA A 50 2.69 4.74 -14.93
N PRO A 51 1.76 3.93 -15.49
CA PRO A 51 0.43 3.76 -14.91
C PRO A 51 0.44 3.17 -13.50
N ALA A 52 1.36 2.24 -13.22
CA ALA A 52 1.49 1.62 -11.91
C ALA A 52 2.14 2.58 -10.90
N ARG A 53 3.02 3.49 -11.36
CA ARG A 53 3.56 4.57 -10.52
C ARG A 53 2.48 5.59 -10.12
N ASP A 54 1.63 5.98 -11.07
CA ASP A 54 0.53 6.91 -10.82
C ASP A 54 -0.48 6.29 -9.86
N ALA A 55 -0.87 5.03 -10.08
CA ALA A 55 -1.74 4.28 -9.19
C ALA A 55 -1.16 4.17 -7.76
N LEU A 56 0.16 4.00 -7.63
CA LEU A 56 0.84 3.96 -6.33
C LEU A 56 0.79 5.33 -5.63
N ALA A 57 1.03 6.43 -6.36
CA ALA A 57 0.96 7.79 -5.81
C ALA A 57 -0.45 8.15 -5.35
N GLU A 58 -1.47 7.78 -6.12
CA GLU A 58 -2.88 7.92 -5.72
C GLU A 58 -3.20 7.09 -4.47
N THR A 59 -2.66 5.87 -4.38
CA THR A 59 -2.87 4.98 -3.24
C THR A 59 -2.25 5.57 -1.97
N ILE A 60 -1.04 6.11 -2.05
CA ILE A 60 -0.38 6.83 -0.94
C ILE A 60 -1.27 7.98 -0.47
N SER A 61 -1.67 8.85 -1.39
CA SER A 61 -2.54 10.01 -1.09
C SER A 61 -3.87 9.60 -0.47
N GLY A 62 -4.44 8.47 -0.92
CA GLY A 62 -5.67 7.90 -0.38
C GLY A 62 -5.52 7.42 1.06
N ILE A 63 -4.42 6.75 1.39
CA ILE A 63 -4.15 6.29 2.76
C ILE A 63 -3.87 7.48 3.68
N GLU A 64 -3.08 8.48 3.25
CA GLU A 64 -2.79 9.69 4.04
C GLU A 64 -4.07 10.45 4.45
N ARG A 65 -5.05 10.56 3.54
CA ARG A 65 -6.33 11.20 3.84
C ARG A 65 -7.16 10.46 4.89
N LEU A 66 -6.90 9.17 5.08
CA LEU A 66 -7.60 8.33 6.07
C LEU A 66 -6.91 8.35 7.45
N VAL A 67 -5.61 8.68 7.49
CA VAL A 67 -4.90 8.91 8.75
C VAL A 67 -5.45 10.19 9.40
N ARG A 68 -6.05 10.06 10.59
CA ARG A 68 -6.59 11.21 11.34
C ARG A 68 -6.04 11.24 12.77
N PRO A 69 -5.67 12.40 13.31
CA PRO A 69 -5.24 12.49 14.71
C PRO A 69 -6.33 11.93 15.65
N GLY A 70 -5.92 11.09 16.61
CA GLY A 70 -6.82 10.52 17.63
C GLY A 70 -7.54 9.21 17.29
N ARG A 71 -7.34 8.61 16.11
CA ARG A 71 -7.93 7.30 15.72
C ARG A 71 -6.98 6.11 15.88
N ALA A 72 -6.34 5.96 17.04
CA ALA A 72 -5.71 4.68 17.37
C ALA A 72 -6.81 3.64 17.71
N PRO A 73 -6.74 2.38 17.26
CA PRO A 73 -5.61 1.69 16.61
C PRO A 73 -5.54 1.80 15.08
N LEU A 74 -6.59 2.28 14.40
CA LEU A 74 -6.69 2.38 12.93
C LEU A 74 -5.45 3.04 12.28
N ASN A 75 -4.95 4.12 12.88
CA ASN A 75 -3.77 4.81 12.37
C ASN A 75 -2.51 3.93 12.34
N GLY A 76 -2.37 2.96 13.25
CA GLY A 76 -1.19 2.10 13.32
C GLY A 76 -1.05 1.23 12.07
N ASP A 77 -2.14 0.59 11.66
CA ASP A 77 -2.15 -0.26 10.46
C ASP A 77 -2.02 0.58 9.18
N LEU A 78 -2.68 1.75 9.13
CA LEU A 78 -2.54 2.67 7.99
C LEU A 78 -1.10 3.20 7.83
N LEU A 79 -0.41 3.48 8.94
CA LEU A 79 1.00 3.87 8.90
C LEU A 79 1.90 2.72 8.43
N LEU A 80 1.57 1.47 8.77
CA LEU A 80 2.29 0.30 8.24
C LEU A 80 2.09 0.18 6.72
N TRP A 81 0.87 0.40 6.23
CA TRP A 81 0.57 0.39 4.79
C TRP A 81 1.29 1.53 4.07
N LEU A 82 1.29 2.75 4.63
CA LEU A 82 2.07 3.87 4.10
C LEU A 82 3.56 3.58 4.04
N ARG A 83 4.11 2.95 5.08
CA ARG A 83 5.53 2.57 5.10
C ARG A 83 5.85 1.58 3.97
N PHE A 84 4.97 0.62 3.73
CA PHE A 84 5.14 -0.32 2.63
C PHE A 84 4.99 0.37 1.27
N ALA A 85 3.99 1.23 1.10
CA ALA A 85 3.75 2.00 -0.12
C ALA A 85 4.97 2.86 -0.50
N ASN A 86 5.53 3.60 0.46
CA ASN A 86 6.74 4.38 0.26
C ASN A 86 7.96 3.53 -0.07
N LEU A 87 8.05 2.31 0.48
CA LEU A 87 9.12 1.37 0.13
C LEU A 87 8.99 0.89 -1.32
N VAL A 88 7.77 0.60 -1.80
CA VAL A 88 7.52 0.24 -3.20
C VAL A 88 7.91 1.40 -4.11
N ALA A 89 7.50 2.62 -3.77
CA ALA A 89 7.79 3.83 -4.54
C ALA A 89 9.30 4.08 -4.64
N TYR A 90 10.01 3.97 -3.51
CA TYR A 90 11.46 4.08 -3.48
C TYR A 90 12.14 2.98 -4.32
N ALA A 91 11.72 1.73 -4.18
CA ALA A 91 12.30 0.64 -4.95
C ALA A 91 12.10 0.84 -6.47
N ALA A 92 10.96 1.41 -6.87
CA ALA A 92 10.63 1.69 -8.27
C ALA A 92 11.42 2.86 -8.90
N THR A 93 12.08 3.69 -8.09
CA THR A 93 12.94 4.80 -8.56
C THR A 93 14.43 4.43 -8.54
N VAL A 94 14.82 3.43 -7.75
CA VAL A 94 16.19 2.93 -7.72
C VAL A 94 16.41 1.99 -8.91
N PRO A 95 17.35 2.29 -9.82
CA PRO A 95 17.74 1.33 -10.85
C PRO A 95 18.30 0.09 -10.14
N LEU A 96 17.71 -1.08 -10.38
CA LEU A 96 18.37 -2.33 -10.03
C LEU A 96 19.63 -2.39 -10.89
N GLY A 97 20.78 -2.27 -10.24
CA GLY A 97 22.09 -2.26 -10.89
C GLY A 97 22.17 -3.35 -11.96
N ARG A 98 22.48 -2.91 -13.17
CA ARG A 98 22.64 -3.74 -14.36
C ARG A 98 24.00 -4.42 -14.35
#